data_AF-A0A6B3W5M6-F1
#
_entry.id   AF-A0A6B3W5M6-F1
#
_cell.length_a   1.000
_cell.length_b   1.000
_cell.length_c   1.000
_cell.angle_alpha   90.00
_cell.angle_beta   90.00
_cell.angle_gamma   90.00
#
_symmetry.space_group_name_H-M   'P 1'
#
loop_
_entity.id
_entity.type
_entity.pdbx_description
1 polymer ?
#
loop_
_entity_poly.entity_id
_entity_poly.type
_entity_poly.pdbx_seq_one_letter_code
_entity_poly.pdbx_strand_id
1 'polypeptide(L)' 'MAHLFINKSEAANVGELKREIKKHKEHIQQLQAEIKHIQHHCLHEYVEMTGYRQCKKCEKVEVLYY' A
#
# COMPACT_ATOMS: atom_id res chain seq x y z
N MET A 1 22.84 -35.77 12.27
CA MET A 1 22.06 -35.12 11.19
C MET A 1 20.66 -34.88 11.72
N ALA A 2 20.33 -33.64 12.10
CA ALA A 2 19.03 -33.30 12.68
C ALA A 2 17.98 -33.20 11.56
N HIS A 3 17.07 -34.17 11.50
CA HIS A 3 15.92 -34.11 10.62
C HIS A 3 14.91 -33.09 11.17
N LEU A 4 14.79 -31.95 10.51
CA LEU A 4 13.71 -30.99 10.72
C LEU A 4 12.40 -31.62 10.21
N PHE A 5 11.64 -32.23 11.11
CA PHE A 5 10.25 -32.60 10.87
C PHE A 5 9.42 -31.32 10.85
N ILE A 6 9.32 -30.70 9.67
CA ILE A 6 8.31 -29.66 9.45
C ILE A 6 6.96 -30.35 9.41
N ASN A 7 6.11 -30.08 10.41
CA ASN A 7 4.75 -30.58 10.45
C ASN A 7 4.03 -30.14 9.16
N LYS A 8 3.50 -31.09 8.39
CA LYS A 8 2.81 -30.81 7.11
C LYS A 8 1.68 -29.78 7.25
N SER A 9 1.04 -29.71 8.42
CA SER A 9 0.01 -28.72 8.74
C SER A 9 0.55 -27.29 8.87
N GLU A 10 1.71 -27.11 9.49
CA GLU A 10 2.37 -25.81 9.63
C GLU A 10 2.87 -25.31 8.26
N ALA A 11 3.41 -26.21 7.43
CA ALA A 11 3.81 -25.88 6.07
C ALA A 11 2.62 -25.45 5.19
N ALA A 12 1.46 -26.10 5.36
CA ALA A 12 0.23 -25.74 4.65
C ALA A 12 -0.29 -24.36 5.08
N ASN A 13 -0.31 -24.07 6.38
CA ASN A 13 -0.70 -22.78 6.94
C ASN A 13 0.24 -21.65 6.47
N VAL A 14 1.56 -21.88 6.48
CA VAL A 14 2.54 -20.93 5.94
C VAL A 14 2.33 -20.71 4.44
N GLY A 15 1.94 -21.74 3.69
CA GLY A 15 1.61 -21.64 2.26
C GLY A 15 0.36 -20.80 1.99
N GLU A 16 -0.67 -20.92 2.81
CA GLU A 16 -1.88 -20.09 2.75
C GLU A 16 -1.58 -18.63 3.07
N LEU A 17 -0.89 -18.37 4.18
CA LEU A 17 -0.47 -17.01 4.56
C LEU A 17 0.39 -16.35 3.48
N LYS A 18 1.30 -17.09 2.83
CA LYS A 18 2.08 -16.56 1.70
C LYS A 18 1.21 -16.18 0.51
N ARG A 19 0.15 -16.93 0.22
CA ARG A 19 -0.80 -16.62 -0.87
C ARG A 19 -1.62 -15.38 -0.52
N GLU A 20 -2.09 -15.25 0.72
CA GLU A 20 -2.80 -14.06 1.18
C GLU A 20 -1.91 -12.82 1.12
N ILE A 21 -0.67 -12.91 1.63
CA ILE A 21 0.31 -11.83 1.53
C ILE A 21 0.53 -11.43 0.07
N LYS A 22 0.67 -12.39 -0.84
CA LYS A 22 0.83 -12.10 -2.27
C LYS A 22 -0.39 -11.36 -2.82
N LYS A 23 -1.61 -11.86 -2.56
CA LYS A 23 -2.86 -11.24 -3.00
C LYS A 23 -3.00 -9.81 -2.47
N HIS A 24 -2.69 -9.59 -1.20
CA HIS A 24 -2.76 -8.26 -0.59
C HIS A 24 -1.72 -7.31 -1.19
N LYS A 25 -0.51 -7.77 -1.47
CA LYS A 25 0.51 -6.96 -2.15
C LYS A 25 0.08 -6.55 -3.55
N GLU A 26 -0.47 -7.48 -4.33
CA GLU A 26 -0.99 -7.19 -5.67
C GLU A 26 -2.13 -6.17 -5.62
N HIS A 27 -3.05 -6.33 -4.67
CA HIS A 27 -4.15 -5.39 -4.49
C HIS A 27 -3.66 -3.99 -4.06
N ILE A 28 -2.68 -3.91 -3.16
CA ILE A 28 -2.05 -2.63 -2.78
C ILE A 28 -1.42 -1.96 -4.00
N GLN A 29 -0.72 -2.70 -4.86
CA GLN A 29 -0.11 -2.14 -6.08
C GLN A 29 -1.16 -1.59 -7.05
N GLN A 30 -2.29 -2.28 -7.20
CA GLN A 30 -3.40 -1.80 -8.03
C GLN A 30 -3.99 -0.51 -7.47
N LEU A 31 -4.30 -0.47 -6.17
CA LEU A 31 -4.84 0.73 -5.52
C LEU A 31 -3.86 1.91 -5.59
N GLN A 32 -2.57 1.66 -5.45
CA GLN A 32 -1.53 2.69 -5.62
C GLN A 32 -1.50 3.23 -7.05
N ALA A 33 -1.66 2.38 -8.07
CA ALA A 33 -1.74 2.82 -9.46
C ALA A 33 -2.99 3.67 -9.72
N GLU A 34 -4.13 3.27 -9.17
CA GLU A 34 -5.38 4.03 -9.26
C GLU A 34 -5.28 5.39 -8.56
N ILE A 35 -4.75 5.43 -7.33
CA ILE A 35 -4.49 6.69 -6.61
C ILE A 35 -3.58 7.59 -7.45
N LYS A 36 -2.49 7.04 -7.99
CA LYS A 36 -1.57 7.81 -8.84
C LYS A 36 -2.26 8.36 -10.08
N HIS A 37 -3.11 7.55 -10.72
CA HIS A 37 -3.90 7.98 -11.88
C HIS A 37 -4.85 9.14 -11.51
N ILE A 38 -5.61 9.00 -10.42
CA ILE A 38 -6.52 10.03 -9.91
C ILE A 38 -5.75 11.31 -9.60
N GLN A 39 -4.64 11.21 -8.88
CA GLN A 39 -3.83 12.36 -8.52
C GLN A 39 -3.21 13.05 -9.73
N HIS A 40 -2.75 12.30 -10.73
CA HIS A 40 -2.17 12.85 -11.95
C HIS A 40 -3.19 13.65 -12.78
N HIS A 41 -4.45 13.20 -12.82
CA HIS A 41 -5.52 13.86 -13.57
C HIS A 41 -6.33 14.85 -12.73
N CYS A 42 -6.02 14.99 -11.44
CA CYS A 42 -6.70 15.93 -10.57
C CYS A 42 -6.19 17.35 -10.84
N LEU A 43 -7.12 18.27 -11.11
CA LEU A 43 -6.83 19.70 -11.04
C LEU A 43 -6.71 20.11 -9.57
N HIS A 44 -5.52 19.99 -8.98
CA HIS A 44 -5.36 20.12 -7.53
C HIS A 44 -5.88 21.46 -6.99
N GLU A 45 -6.74 21.37 -5.96
CA GLU A 45 -7.14 22.50 -5.12
C GLU A 45 -6.65 22.22 -3.70
N TYR A 46 -5.62 22.95 -3.29
CA TYR A 46 -4.91 22.72 -2.03
C TYR A 46 -5.49 23.58 -0.90
N VAL A 47 -5.53 23.00 0.30
CA VAL A 47 -5.71 23.70 1.57
C VAL A 47 -4.38 23.70 2.28
N GLU A 48 -3.91 24.90 2.60
CA GLU A 48 -2.68 25.11 3.38
C GLU A 48 -2.92 24.74 4.85
N MET A 49 -1.99 23.97 5.41
CA MET A 49 -1.94 23.60 6.81
C MET A 49 -0.52 23.87 7.35
N THR A 50 -0.32 23.75 8.65
CA THR A 50 1.00 23.98 9.25
C THR A 50 2.00 22.94 8.76
N GLY A 51 2.89 23.35 7.85
CA GLY A 51 3.98 22.52 7.32
C GLY A 51 3.63 21.65 6.11
N TYR A 52 2.39 21.70 5.60
CA TYR A 52 1.99 20.95 4.41
C TYR A 52 0.73 21.54 3.80
N ARG A 53 0.42 21.12 2.58
CA ARG A 53 -0.88 21.36 1.95
C ARG A 53 -1.51 20.07 1.49
N GLN A 54 -2.83 19.99 1.53
CA GLN A 54 -3.58 18.81 1.11
C GLN A 54 -4.64 19.18 0.07
N CYS A 55 -4.71 18.39 -1.01
CA CYS A 55 -5.74 18.58 -2.02
C CYS A 55 -7.11 18.13 -1.49
N LYS A 56 -8.13 18.99 -1.55
CA LYS A 56 -9.50 18.65 -1.09
C LYS A 56 -10.17 17.53 -1.89
N LYS A 57 -9.70 17.27 -3.12
CA LYS A 57 -10.37 16.40 -4.09
C LYS A 57 -9.77 15.00 -4.16
N CYS A 58 -8.44 14.91 -4.20
CA CYS A 58 -7.72 13.63 -4.32
C CYS A 58 -6.83 13.33 -3.11
N GLU A 59 -6.94 14.16 -2.07
CA GLU A 59 -6.24 13.99 -0.78
C GLU A 59 -4.71 13.96 -0.88
N LYS A 60 -4.15 14.33 -2.04
CA LYS A 60 -2.70 14.43 -2.22
C LYS A 60 -2.12 15.42 -1.23
N VAL A 61 -1.13 14.99 -0.46
CA VAL A 61 -0.39 15.82 0.51
C VAL A 61 0.94 16.24 -0.11
N GLU A 62 1.28 17.52 0.02
CA GLU A 62 2.58 18.07 -0.34
C GLU A 62 3.17 18.78 0.89
N VAL A 63 4.33 18.31 1.35
CA VAL A 63 5.03 18.91 2.50
C VAL A 63 5.71 20.20 2.05
N LEU A 64 5.55 21.26 2.85
CA LEU A 64 6.14 22.57 2.59
C LEU A 64 7.39 22.67 3.45
N TYR A 65 8.53 22.32 2.86
CA TYR A 65 9.84 22.56 3.48
C TYR A 65 10.22 24.03 3.24
N TYR A 66 10.48 24.76 4.32
CA TYR A 66 11.14 26.07 4.29
C TYR A 66 12.65 25.89 4.35
#